data_AF-A0A660YSX9-F1
#
_entry.id   AF-A0A660YSX9-F1
#
_cell.length_a   1.000
_cell.length_b   1.000
_cell.length_c   1.000
_cell.angle_alpha   90.00
_cell.angle_beta   90.00
_cell.angle_gamma   90.00
#
_symmetry.space_group_name_H-M   'P 1'
#
loop_
_entity.id
_entity.type
_entity.pdbx_description
1 polymer ?
#
loop_
_entity_poly.entity_id
_entity_poly.type
_entity_poly.pdbx_seq_one_letter_code
_entity_poly.pdbx_strand_id
1 'polypeptide(L)'
;MDLEITPLRFNESELNALKLTLKVMEEWCAIGAKTHLGYGVFQLIKGDGERYELTPEEVESALSLFESVRSNITSNLPDLKWFFFSKVYLDDSFTNEKTRIIKSLELRYDLRRLFGRDRNLRYDIMGTVKGERRGSKIYISRVYQIQDRDEMRIWGWIPRVTSSRDSIIEKIKEMICEWGNITWREFNSDRDDKQNTNDISKFIKENLLGG
;
A
#
# COMPACT_ATOMS: atom_id res chain seq x y z
N MET A 1 13.94 -9.54 20.20
CA MET A 1 14.60 -10.39 19.18
C MET A 1 14.23 -9.76 17.86
N ASP A 2 15.22 -9.23 17.17
CA ASP A 2 14.99 -8.45 15.96
C ASP A 2 15.13 -9.37 14.75
N LEU A 3 14.29 -9.14 13.74
CA LEU A 3 14.33 -9.89 12.49
C LEU A 3 15.33 -9.22 11.55
N GLU A 4 16.41 -9.92 11.20
CA GLU A 4 17.37 -9.48 10.19
C GLU A 4 17.04 -10.12 8.83
N ILE A 5 17.03 -9.30 7.78
CA ILE A 5 16.83 -9.75 6.38
C ILE A 5 18.08 -9.41 5.59
N THR A 6 18.83 -10.43 5.17
CA THR A 6 20.03 -10.26 4.34
C THR A 6 19.74 -10.55 2.87
N PRO A 7 19.92 -9.58 1.95
CA PRO A 7 19.79 -9.82 0.53
C PRO A 7 20.88 -10.79 0.01
N LEU A 8 20.48 -11.87 -0.67
CA LEU A 8 21.43 -12.93 -1.08
C LEU A 8 22.21 -12.65 -2.37
N ARG A 9 21.68 -11.83 -3.29
CA ARG A 9 22.38 -11.47 -4.54
C ARG A 9 21.81 -10.20 -5.15
N PHE A 10 22.53 -9.09 -5.05
CA PHE A 10 22.16 -7.80 -5.61
C PHE A 10 23.43 -7.04 -6.03
N ASN A 11 23.40 -6.35 -7.16
CA ASN A 11 24.30 -5.22 -7.38
C ASN A 11 23.80 -3.98 -6.62
N GLU A 12 24.60 -2.92 -6.57
CA GLU A 12 24.27 -1.71 -5.82
C GLU A 12 22.94 -1.07 -6.25
N SER A 13 22.68 -0.96 -7.55
CA SER A 13 21.42 -0.41 -8.08
C SER A 13 20.21 -1.28 -7.73
N GLU A 14 20.35 -2.61 -7.80
CA GLU A 14 19.28 -3.54 -7.41
C GLU A 14 19.00 -3.47 -5.90
N LEU A 15 20.05 -3.31 -5.08
CA LEU A 15 19.90 -3.11 -3.64
C LEU A 15 19.18 -1.79 -3.34
N ASN A 16 19.53 -0.71 -4.03
CA ASN A 16 18.87 0.59 -3.89
C ASN A 16 17.40 0.51 -4.33
N ALA A 17 17.09 -0.22 -5.40
CA ALA A 17 15.72 -0.48 -5.81
C ALA A 17 14.92 -1.28 -4.78
N LEU A 18 15.54 -2.27 -4.13
CA LEU A 18 14.93 -3.00 -3.02
C LEU A 18 14.68 -2.09 -1.83
N LYS A 19 15.68 -1.29 -1.41
CA LYS A 19 15.54 -0.32 -0.32
C LYS A 19 14.42 0.68 -0.59
N LEU A 20 14.35 1.23 -1.81
CA LEU A 20 13.29 2.14 -2.23
C LEU A 20 11.91 1.48 -2.14
N THR A 21 11.78 0.25 -2.65
CA THR A 21 10.54 -0.53 -2.58
C THR A 21 10.12 -0.76 -1.13
N LEU A 22 11.06 -1.20 -0.29
CA LEU A 22 10.81 -1.45 1.13
C LEU A 22 10.45 -0.16 1.87
N LYS A 23 11.06 0.99 1.56
CA LYS A 23 10.72 2.25 2.22
C LYS A 23 9.30 2.72 1.83
N VAL A 24 8.90 2.57 0.57
CA VAL A 24 7.50 2.82 0.16
C VAL A 24 6.55 1.88 0.90
N MET A 25 6.91 0.61 1.06
CA MET A 25 6.09 -0.35 1.79
C MET A 25 6.07 -0.09 3.31
N GLU A 26 7.18 0.31 3.89
CA GLU A 26 7.30 0.76 5.29
C GLU A 26 6.37 1.93 5.55
N GLU A 27 6.16 2.81 4.57
CA GLU A 27 5.27 3.97 4.73
C GLU A 27 3.80 3.64 4.49
N TRP A 28 3.47 2.86 3.46
CA TRP A 28 2.10 2.76 2.95
C TRP A 28 1.50 1.36 2.95
N CYS A 29 2.31 0.33 3.21
CA CYS A 29 1.91 -1.07 3.06
C CYS A 29 2.31 -1.92 4.27
N ALA A 30 2.27 -3.24 4.05
CA ALA A 30 2.88 -4.27 4.88
C ALA A 30 3.48 -5.36 3.97
N ILE A 31 4.40 -6.18 4.49
CA ILE A 31 5.03 -7.31 3.80
C ILE A 31 4.41 -8.66 4.17
N GLY A 32 4.41 -9.62 3.25
CA GLY A 32 3.98 -10.99 3.54
C GLY A 32 2.47 -11.23 3.55
N ALA A 33 2.06 -12.37 4.10
CA ALA A 33 0.67 -12.85 4.05
C ALA A 33 -0.15 -12.42 5.27
N LYS A 34 -1.48 -12.35 5.10
CA LYS A 34 -2.45 -12.06 6.18
C LYS A 34 -2.17 -10.75 6.92
N THR A 35 -1.89 -9.68 6.18
CA THR A 35 -1.62 -8.33 6.71
C THR A 35 -2.73 -7.80 7.64
N HIS A 36 -3.99 -8.18 7.40
CA HIS A 36 -5.14 -7.87 8.26
C HIS A 36 -5.07 -8.54 9.65
N LEU A 37 -4.25 -9.59 9.83
CA LEU A 37 -3.96 -10.17 11.15
C LEU A 37 -2.78 -9.48 11.84
N GLY A 38 -2.18 -8.48 11.21
CA GLY A 38 -1.11 -7.65 11.78
C GLY A 38 0.29 -8.09 11.40
N TYR A 39 0.40 -9.05 10.49
CA TYR A 39 1.69 -9.47 9.98
C TYR A 39 2.24 -8.44 8.99
N GLY A 40 3.52 -8.13 9.15
CA GLY A 40 4.28 -7.43 8.12
C GLY A 40 4.19 -5.92 8.12
N VAL A 41 3.57 -5.27 9.10
CA VAL A 41 3.87 -3.85 9.35
C VAL A 41 5.26 -3.80 9.95
N PHE A 42 6.15 -3.00 9.36
CA PHE A 42 7.59 -3.03 9.67
C PHE A 42 8.19 -1.64 9.53
N GLN A 43 9.40 -1.48 10.08
CA GLN A 43 10.24 -0.30 9.95
C GLN A 43 11.64 -0.76 9.57
N LEU A 44 12.29 -0.08 8.62
CA LEU A 44 13.70 -0.28 8.34
C LEU A 44 14.53 0.44 9.40
N ILE A 45 15.48 -0.28 9.99
CA ILE A 45 16.40 0.24 11.00
C ILE A 45 17.85 0.05 10.54
N LYS A 46 18.70 0.98 10.95
CA LYS A 46 20.16 0.85 10.86
C LYS A 46 20.66 -0.05 11.99
N GLY A 47 21.94 -0.46 11.90
CA GLY A 47 22.57 -1.30 12.93
C GLY A 47 22.68 -0.65 14.32
N ASP A 48 22.53 0.68 14.41
CA ASP A 48 22.47 1.46 15.65
C ASP A 48 21.05 1.59 16.22
N GLY A 49 20.04 1.03 15.53
CA GLY A 49 18.63 1.09 15.91
C GLY A 49 17.90 2.34 15.42
N GLU A 50 18.57 3.28 14.75
CA GLU A 50 17.90 4.43 14.16
C GLU A 50 17.04 4.03 12.96
N ARG A 51 15.99 4.81 12.69
CA ARG A 51 15.20 4.65 11.47
C ARG A 51 16.10 4.87 10.25
N TYR A 52 16.04 3.93 9.30
CA TYR A 52 16.76 4.04 8.05
C TYR A 52 16.05 5.03 7.12
N GLU A 53 16.76 6.04 6.66
CA GLU A 53 16.28 6.99 5.64
C GLU A 53 17.11 6.83 4.36
N LEU A 54 16.43 6.87 3.22
CA LEU A 54 17.07 6.78 1.90
C LEU A 54 17.84 8.06 1.61
N THR A 55 19.05 7.95 1.05
CA THR A 55 19.74 9.12 0.51
C THR A 55 19.19 9.51 -0.87
N PRO A 56 19.32 10.78 -1.30
CA PRO A 56 18.94 11.19 -2.64
C PRO A 56 19.58 10.32 -3.74
N GLU A 57 20.85 9.95 -3.58
CA GLU A 57 21.59 9.11 -4.52
C GLU A 57 21.01 7.70 -4.62
N GLU A 58 20.59 7.10 -3.50
CA GLU A 58 19.93 5.80 -3.49
C GLU A 58 18.60 5.85 -4.24
N VAL A 59 17.83 6.93 -4.05
CA VAL A 59 16.55 7.13 -4.75
C VAL A 59 16.77 7.30 -6.25
N GLU A 60 17.72 8.14 -6.69
CA GLU A 60 18.01 8.32 -8.12
C GLU A 60 18.52 7.02 -8.77
N SER A 61 19.42 6.30 -8.09
CA SER A 61 19.96 5.02 -8.55
C SER A 61 18.85 3.98 -8.76
N ALA A 62 17.91 3.90 -7.81
CA ALA A 62 16.76 3.00 -7.89
C ALA A 62 15.80 3.38 -9.03
N LEU A 63 15.48 4.66 -9.18
CA LEU A 63 14.58 5.14 -10.24
C LEU A 63 15.18 4.92 -11.63
N SER A 64 16.48 5.18 -11.80
CA SER A 64 17.20 4.91 -13.04
C SER A 64 17.13 3.42 -13.42
N LEU A 65 17.30 2.51 -12.44
CA LEU A 65 17.14 1.08 -12.68
C LEU A 65 15.71 0.75 -13.14
N PHE A 66 14.68 1.25 -12.47
CA PHE A 66 13.29 1.00 -12.86
C PHE A 66 12.97 1.50 -14.28
N GLU A 67 13.50 2.65 -14.68
CA GLU A 67 13.35 3.16 -16.04
C GLU A 67 14.04 2.27 -17.07
N SER A 68 15.25 1.78 -16.78
CA SER A 68 16.01 0.94 -17.70
C SER A 68 15.33 -0.42 -18.01
N VAL A 69 14.56 -0.95 -17.07
CA VAL A 69 13.86 -2.26 -17.20
C VAL A 69 12.45 -2.13 -17.77
N ARG A 70 11.95 -0.90 -17.97
CA ARG A 70 10.56 -0.60 -18.34
C ARG A 70 10.14 -1.12 -19.72
N SER A 71 11.08 -1.46 -20.61
CA SER A 71 10.83 -1.75 -22.03
C SER A 71 10.14 -3.10 -22.33
N ASN A 72 9.89 -3.97 -21.34
CA ASN A 72 9.33 -5.32 -21.56
C ASN A 72 8.04 -5.65 -20.77
N ILE A 73 7.36 -4.67 -20.17
CA ILE A 73 6.25 -4.95 -19.24
C ILE A 73 4.94 -5.23 -19.97
N THR A 74 4.42 -6.45 -19.79
CA THR A 74 3.08 -6.87 -20.18
C THR A 74 2.00 -6.04 -19.47
N SER A 75 0.93 -5.66 -20.19
CA SER A 75 -0.15 -4.77 -19.71
C SER A 75 -0.95 -5.24 -18.48
N ASN A 76 -0.71 -6.46 -17.99
CA ASN A 76 -1.49 -7.09 -16.92
C ASN A 76 -0.74 -7.23 -15.58
N LEU A 77 0.48 -6.71 -15.44
CA LEU A 77 1.19 -6.70 -14.15
C LEU A 77 0.82 -5.46 -13.31
N PRO A 78 0.91 -5.55 -11.97
CA PRO A 78 0.80 -4.38 -11.11
C PRO A 78 1.85 -3.32 -11.46
N ASP A 79 1.39 -2.11 -11.74
CA ASP A 79 2.20 -0.91 -11.96
C ASP A 79 1.79 0.10 -10.90
N LEU A 80 2.78 0.70 -10.23
CA LEU A 80 2.62 1.67 -9.15
C LEU A 80 1.67 2.80 -9.53
N LYS A 81 1.65 3.20 -10.81
CA LYS A 81 0.75 4.24 -11.34
C LYS A 81 -0.73 3.93 -11.16
N TRP A 82 -1.07 2.66 -10.99
CA TRP A 82 -2.45 2.19 -10.82
C TRP A 82 -2.76 1.77 -9.39
N PHE A 83 -1.85 2.01 -8.45
CA PHE A 83 -2.12 1.86 -7.03
C PHE A 83 -2.82 3.08 -6.45
N PHE A 84 -3.56 2.84 -5.37
CA PHE A 84 -3.88 3.85 -4.38
C PHE A 84 -3.31 3.40 -3.03
N PHE A 85 -3.04 4.38 -2.17
CA PHE A 85 -2.61 4.15 -0.79
C PHE A 85 -3.40 5.05 0.14
N SER A 86 -3.70 4.52 1.33
CA SER A 86 -4.41 5.26 2.36
C SER A 86 -3.89 4.88 3.75
N LYS A 87 -3.71 5.90 4.59
CA LYS A 87 -3.59 5.75 6.04
C LYS A 87 -4.90 6.22 6.65
N VAL A 88 -5.50 5.42 7.52
CA VAL A 88 -6.69 5.76 8.30
C VAL A 88 -6.27 5.90 9.74
N TYR A 89 -6.49 7.08 10.31
CA TYR A 89 -6.25 7.38 11.71
C TYR A 89 -7.55 7.22 12.48
N LEU A 90 -7.51 6.38 13.51
CA LEU A 90 -8.67 6.03 14.32
C LEU A 90 -8.58 6.69 15.69
N ASP A 91 -9.69 7.28 16.14
CA ASP A 91 -9.81 7.91 17.46
C ASP A 91 -10.23 6.90 18.56
N ASP A 92 -10.54 5.66 18.17
CA ASP A 92 -10.93 4.57 19.07
C ASP A 92 -9.74 4.12 19.94
N SER A 93 -9.99 3.82 21.23
CA SER A 93 -8.96 3.22 22.08
C SER A 93 -8.85 1.71 21.86
N PHE A 94 -7.80 1.27 21.15
CA PHE A 94 -7.55 -0.15 20.90
C PHE A 94 -6.69 -0.79 21.99
N THR A 95 -7.34 -1.16 23.10
CA THR A 95 -6.70 -1.70 24.31
C THR A 95 -6.25 -3.16 24.22
N ASN A 96 -6.67 -3.92 23.21
CA ASN A 96 -6.24 -5.31 23.02
C ASN A 96 -6.13 -5.72 21.55
N GLU A 97 -5.40 -6.80 21.28
CA GLU A 97 -5.16 -7.27 19.91
C GLU A 97 -6.42 -7.73 19.18
N LYS A 98 -7.39 -8.29 19.92
CA LYS A 98 -8.63 -8.83 19.34
C LYS A 98 -9.47 -7.71 18.73
N THR A 99 -9.61 -6.58 19.41
CA THR A 99 -10.36 -5.43 18.87
C THR A 99 -9.69 -4.85 17.63
N ARG A 100 -8.35 -4.79 17.61
CA ARG A 100 -7.56 -4.36 16.44
C ARG A 100 -7.79 -5.23 15.21
N ILE A 101 -7.83 -6.56 15.39
CA ILE A 101 -8.12 -7.51 14.31
C ILE A 101 -9.56 -7.34 13.83
N ILE A 102 -10.52 -7.32 14.75
CA ILE A 102 -11.96 -7.17 14.43
C ILE A 102 -12.17 -5.93 13.56
N LYS A 103 -11.62 -4.78 13.95
CA LYS A 103 -11.76 -3.52 13.21
C LYS A 103 -11.26 -3.63 11.77
N SER A 104 -10.10 -4.24 11.55
CA SER A 104 -9.57 -4.46 10.19
C SER A 104 -10.43 -5.43 9.35
N LEU A 105 -11.07 -6.42 10.00
CA LEU A 105 -11.97 -7.38 9.34
C LEU A 105 -13.32 -6.74 9.00
N GLU A 106 -13.84 -5.85 9.83
CA GLU A 106 -15.04 -5.07 9.58
C GLU A 106 -14.84 -4.15 8.36
N LEU A 107 -13.73 -3.41 8.29
CA LEU A 107 -13.40 -2.59 7.10
C LEU A 107 -13.28 -3.45 5.83
N ARG A 108 -12.63 -4.61 5.94
CA ARG A 108 -12.55 -5.58 4.83
C ARG A 108 -13.92 -6.05 4.37
N TYR A 109 -14.82 -6.28 5.32
CA TYR A 109 -16.19 -6.71 5.06
C TYR A 109 -17.01 -5.61 4.37
N ASP A 110 -16.87 -4.36 4.81
CA ASP A 110 -17.59 -3.23 4.20
C ASP A 110 -17.08 -2.91 2.79
N LEU A 111 -15.76 -2.93 2.56
CA LEU A 111 -15.20 -2.91 1.20
C LEU A 111 -15.79 -4.01 0.31
N ARG A 112 -15.99 -5.20 0.87
CA ARG A 112 -16.60 -6.32 0.13
C ARG A 112 -18.07 -6.08 -0.17
N ARG A 113 -18.81 -5.43 0.72
CA ARG A 113 -20.22 -5.09 0.55
C ARG A 113 -20.45 -3.96 -0.44
N LEU A 114 -19.50 -3.03 -0.56
CA LEU A 114 -19.53 -1.95 -1.56
C LEU A 114 -19.76 -2.50 -2.97
N PHE A 115 -19.16 -3.65 -3.28
CA PHE A 115 -19.32 -4.36 -4.55
C PHE A 115 -20.38 -5.48 -4.49
N GLY A 116 -21.27 -5.46 -3.49
CA GLY A 116 -22.24 -6.52 -3.23
C GLY A 116 -23.19 -6.83 -4.39
N ARG A 117 -23.58 -5.78 -5.13
CA ARG A 117 -24.53 -5.83 -6.26
C ARG A 117 -23.93 -6.44 -7.52
N ASP A 118 -22.62 -6.35 -7.71
CA ASP A 118 -21.91 -6.94 -8.85
C ASP A 118 -20.95 -8.03 -8.35
N ARG A 119 -21.38 -9.29 -8.49
CA ARG A 119 -20.61 -10.44 -8.04
C ARG A 119 -19.28 -10.57 -8.77
N ASN A 120 -19.21 -10.24 -10.06
CA ASN A 120 -18.00 -10.38 -10.86
C ASN A 120 -16.98 -9.34 -10.43
N LEU A 121 -17.39 -8.07 -10.37
CA LEU A 121 -16.56 -6.97 -9.88
C LEU A 121 -16.03 -7.24 -8.48
N ARG A 122 -16.89 -7.72 -7.57
CA ARG A 122 -16.48 -8.08 -6.21
C ARG A 122 -15.43 -9.19 -6.19
N TYR A 123 -15.56 -10.22 -7.01
CA TYR A 123 -14.55 -11.28 -7.08
C TYR A 123 -13.25 -10.80 -7.72
N ASP A 124 -13.33 -9.87 -8.66
CA ASP A 124 -12.16 -9.30 -9.33
C ASP A 124 -11.37 -8.33 -8.44
N ILE A 125 -12.03 -7.63 -7.52
CA ILE A 125 -11.39 -6.69 -6.58
C ILE A 125 -11.06 -7.36 -5.24
N MET A 126 -12.03 -8.06 -4.65
CA MET A 126 -11.93 -8.61 -3.29
C MET A 126 -11.51 -10.08 -3.25
N GLY A 127 -11.33 -10.70 -4.42
CA GLY A 127 -10.96 -12.10 -4.55
C GLY A 127 -12.09 -13.08 -4.24
N THR A 128 -11.79 -14.36 -4.48
CA THR A 128 -12.64 -15.50 -4.14
C THR A 128 -11.80 -16.72 -3.79
N VAL A 129 -12.29 -17.51 -2.84
CA VAL A 129 -11.70 -18.80 -2.43
C VAL A 129 -12.46 -20.00 -2.98
N LYS A 130 -13.62 -19.76 -3.62
CA LYS A 130 -14.48 -20.78 -4.24
C LYS A 130 -14.33 -20.70 -5.77
N GLY A 131 -14.33 -21.86 -6.43
CA GLY A 131 -14.15 -21.96 -7.88
C GLY A 131 -12.73 -21.60 -8.29
N GLU A 132 -12.60 -20.79 -9.34
CA GLU A 132 -11.32 -20.20 -9.74
C GLU A 132 -10.84 -19.23 -8.66
N ARG A 133 -9.86 -19.65 -7.86
CA ARG A 133 -9.35 -18.87 -6.74
C ARG A 133 -8.63 -17.63 -7.24
N ARG A 134 -9.00 -16.46 -6.72
CA ARG A 134 -8.42 -15.16 -7.09
C ARG A 134 -8.03 -14.40 -5.84
N GLY A 135 -6.80 -13.87 -5.84
CA GLY A 135 -6.31 -12.98 -4.79
C GLY A 135 -7.07 -11.66 -4.77
N SER A 136 -7.14 -11.01 -3.61
CA SER A 136 -7.68 -9.65 -3.54
C SER A 136 -6.66 -8.66 -4.10
N LYS A 137 -7.16 -7.62 -4.74
CA LYS A 137 -6.41 -6.46 -5.22
C LYS A 137 -6.27 -5.35 -4.18
N ILE A 138 -7.04 -5.44 -3.09
CA ILE A 138 -7.03 -4.48 -1.98
C ILE A 138 -6.56 -5.21 -0.73
N TYR A 139 -5.63 -4.58 -0.03
CA TYR A 139 -5.02 -5.07 1.18
C TYR A 139 -5.23 -4.06 2.30
N ILE A 140 -5.31 -4.58 3.51
CA ILE A 140 -5.61 -3.82 4.72
C ILE A 140 -4.68 -4.38 5.79
N SER A 141 -3.97 -3.51 6.51
CA SER A 141 -3.23 -3.91 7.71
C SER A 141 -4.19 -4.11 8.88
N ARG A 142 -3.76 -4.81 9.92
CA ARG A 142 -4.38 -4.68 11.25
C ARG A 142 -4.25 -3.22 11.71
N VAL A 143 -5.11 -2.78 12.62
CA VAL A 143 -4.85 -1.57 13.41
C VAL A 143 -3.57 -1.77 14.21
N TYR A 144 -2.59 -0.90 14.05
CA TYR A 144 -1.39 -0.88 14.89
C TYR A 144 -1.14 0.53 15.40
N GLN A 145 -0.35 0.62 16.45
CA GLN A 145 -0.01 1.89 17.07
C GLN A 145 1.37 2.33 16.58
N ILE A 146 1.47 3.54 16.04
CA ILE A 146 2.74 4.26 15.85
C ILE A 146 2.66 5.50 16.74
N GLN A 147 3.63 5.62 17.67
CA GLN A 147 3.61 6.65 18.70
C GLN A 147 2.28 6.63 19.48
N ASP A 148 1.54 7.74 19.48
CA ASP A 148 0.25 7.90 20.19
C ASP A 148 -0.96 7.81 19.26
N ARG A 149 -0.81 7.27 18.04
CA ARG A 149 -1.90 7.17 17.06
C ARG A 149 -2.11 5.75 16.57
N ASP A 150 -3.38 5.36 16.53
CA ASP A 150 -3.81 4.10 15.94
C ASP A 150 -4.05 4.29 14.43
N GLU A 151 -3.32 3.51 13.63
CA GLU A 151 -3.31 3.59 12.17
C GLU A 151 -3.71 2.25 11.54
N MET A 152 -4.48 2.33 10.44
CA MET A 152 -4.62 1.26 9.47
C MET A 152 -4.12 1.71 8.11
N ARG A 153 -3.38 0.85 7.43
CA ARG A 153 -2.97 1.05 6.04
C ARG A 153 -3.87 0.28 5.11
N ILE A 154 -4.32 0.95 4.06
CA ILE A 154 -5.05 0.34 2.96
C ILE A 154 -4.30 0.67 1.69
N TRP A 155 -3.99 -0.34 0.90
CA TRP A 155 -3.38 -0.16 -0.41
C TRP A 155 -4.01 -1.13 -1.38
N GLY A 156 -4.09 -0.73 -2.63
CA GLY A 156 -4.67 -1.60 -3.63
C GLY A 156 -4.29 -1.19 -5.03
N TRP A 157 -4.24 -2.18 -5.90
CA TRP A 157 -4.00 -2.00 -7.32
C TRP A 157 -5.26 -2.31 -8.10
N ILE A 158 -5.88 -1.29 -8.67
CA ILE A 158 -7.00 -1.49 -9.59
C ILE A 158 -6.45 -1.37 -11.01
N PRO A 159 -6.36 -2.47 -11.79
CA PRO A 159 -5.75 -2.46 -13.11
C PRO A 159 -6.38 -1.40 -14.01
N ARG A 160 -5.56 -0.74 -14.83
CA ARG A 160 -6.01 0.25 -15.82
C ARG A 160 -7.15 -0.25 -16.72
N VAL A 161 -7.13 -1.54 -17.06
CA VAL A 161 -8.13 -2.19 -17.92
C VAL A 161 -9.48 -2.41 -17.24
N THR A 162 -9.60 -2.14 -15.94
CA THR A 162 -10.86 -2.30 -15.20
C THR A 162 -11.83 -1.20 -15.62
N SER A 163 -12.98 -1.59 -16.17
CA SER A 163 -14.06 -0.65 -16.52
C SER A 163 -14.46 0.19 -15.32
N SER A 164 -14.66 1.49 -15.54
CA SER A 164 -15.05 2.44 -14.49
C SER A 164 -14.09 2.51 -13.30
N ARG A 165 -12.78 2.26 -13.51
CA ARG A 165 -11.73 2.31 -12.49
C ARG A 165 -11.85 3.53 -11.58
N ASP A 166 -11.98 4.72 -12.15
CA ASP A 166 -12.00 5.95 -11.34
C ASP A 166 -13.24 6.02 -10.45
N SER A 167 -14.41 5.61 -10.94
CA SER A 167 -15.61 5.50 -10.11
C SER A 167 -15.49 4.43 -9.02
N ILE A 168 -14.76 3.35 -9.28
CA ILE A 168 -14.46 2.32 -8.27
C ILE A 168 -13.57 2.91 -7.17
N ILE A 169 -12.51 3.62 -7.55
CA ILE A 169 -11.58 4.23 -6.59
C ILE A 169 -12.25 5.34 -5.78
N GLU A 170 -13.09 6.16 -6.42
CA GLU A 170 -13.89 7.18 -5.74
C GLU A 170 -14.74 6.55 -4.62
N LYS A 171 -15.51 5.50 -4.95
CA LYS A 171 -16.33 4.78 -3.97
C LYS A 171 -15.51 4.13 -2.86
N ILE A 172 -14.30 3.66 -3.16
CA ILE A 172 -13.38 3.14 -2.15
C ILE A 172 -12.95 4.28 -1.22
N LYS A 173 -12.50 5.42 -1.75
CA LYS A 173 -12.08 6.59 -0.95
C LYS A 173 -13.23 7.08 -0.08
N GLU A 174 -14.42 7.29 -0.66
CA GLU A 174 -15.63 7.71 0.05
C GLU A 174 -15.95 6.80 1.24
N MET A 175 -15.95 5.48 1.04
CA MET A 175 -16.21 4.54 2.14
C MET A 175 -15.10 4.58 3.20
N ILE A 176 -13.82 4.63 2.81
CA ILE A 176 -12.72 4.68 3.77
C ILE A 176 -12.76 5.99 4.58
N CYS A 177 -13.23 7.11 4.01
CA CYS A 177 -13.45 8.36 4.76
C CYS A 177 -14.49 8.23 5.88
N GLU A 178 -15.44 7.28 5.79
CA GLU A 178 -16.43 7.04 6.86
C GLU A 178 -15.80 6.39 8.10
N TRP A 179 -14.57 5.88 8.01
CA TRP A 179 -13.90 5.15 9.08
C TRP A 179 -13.02 6.01 9.99
N GLY A 180 -12.65 7.21 9.55
CA GLY A 180 -11.78 8.10 10.30
C GLY A 180 -11.11 9.13 9.41
N ASN A 181 -10.20 9.91 9.98
CA ASN A 181 -9.38 10.83 9.21
C ASN A 181 -8.43 10.03 8.32
N ILE A 182 -8.31 10.42 7.05
CA ILE A 182 -7.47 9.69 6.12
C ILE A 182 -6.38 10.58 5.52
N THR A 183 -5.29 9.93 5.12
CA THR A 183 -4.38 10.45 4.12
C THR A 183 -4.47 9.56 2.89
N TRP A 184 -4.61 10.14 1.72
CA TRP A 184 -4.74 9.45 0.44
C TRP A 184 -3.57 9.77 -0.50
N ARG A 185 -3.08 8.74 -1.19
CA ARG A 185 -2.10 8.88 -2.28
C ARG A 185 -2.55 8.15 -3.53
N GLU A 186 -2.52 8.85 -4.65
CA GLU A 186 -2.86 8.30 -5.96
C GLU A 186 -2.12 9.05 -7.06
N PHE A 187 -1.38 8.31 -7.89
CA PHE A 187 -0.62 8.91 -8.97
C PHE A 187 -1.53 9.57 -10.01
N ASN A 188 -1.18 10.79 -10.43
CA ASN A 188 -1.86 11.53 -11.50
C ASN A 188 -3.39 11.62 -11.28
N SER A 189 -3.81 12.00 -10.07
CA SER A 189 -5.21 12.07 -9.66
C SER A 189 -5.45 13.31 -8.81
N ASP A 190 -6.56 14.00 -9.04
CA ASP A 190 -7.01 15.13 -8.19
C ASP A 190 -7.46 14.66 -6.80
N ARG A 191 -7.59 13.34 -6.58
CA ARG A 191 -7.84 12.75 -5.27
C ARG A 191 -6.58 12.69 -4.39
N ASP A 192 -5.38 12.92 -4.90
CA ASP A 192 -4.16 12.87 -4.10
C ASP A 192 -4.12 14.03 -3.09
N ASP A 193 -4.00 13.72 -1.80
CA ASP A 193 -4.08 14.76 -0.76
C ASP A 193 -2.79 15.59 -0.65
N LYS A 194 -1.70 15.22 -1.34
CA LYS A 194 -0.44 15.96 -1.30
C LYS A 194 -0.28 16.88 -2.50
N GLN A 195 -0.28 16.31 -3.70
CA GLN A 195 -0.26 17.07 -4.95
C GLN A 195 -0.59 16.15 -6.13
N ASN A 196 -1.33 16.65 -7.11
CA ASN A 196 -1.46 15.95 -8.38
C ASN A 196 -0.16 16.09 -9.21
N THR A 197 0.41 14.98 -9.66
CA THR A 197 1.58 14.96 -10.54
C THR A 197 1.50 13.82 -11.55
N ASN A 198 1.93 14.10 -12.79
CA ASN A 198 2.09 13.12 -13.87
C ASN A 198 3.52 12.56 -13.97
N ASP A 199 4.43 12.98 -13.09
CA ASP A 199 5.80 12.49 -12.99
C ASP A 199 5.88 11.43 -11.88
N ILE A 200 6.20 10.18 -12.27
CA ILE A 200 6.24 9.05 -11.34
C ILE A 200 7.40 9.16 -10.35
N SER A 201 8.52 9.75 -10.76
CA SER A 201 9.68 9.98 -9.90
C SER A 201 9.35 11.04 -8.87
N LYS A 202 8.65 12.12 -9.29
CA LYS A 202 8.12 13.14 -8.36
C LYS A 202 7.11 12.54 -7.38
N PHE A 203 6.19 11.71 -7.85
CA PHE A 203 5.22 11.03 -7.00
C PHE A 203 5.89 10.16 -5.93
N ILE A 204 6.90 9.36 -6.30
CA ILE A 204 7.64 8.53 -5.33
C ILE A 204 8.36 9.41 -4.31
N LYS A 205 9.17 10.39 -4.77
CA LYS A 205 9.99 11.24 -3.91
C LYS A 205 9.16 12.10 -2.97
N GLU A 206 8.17 12.80 -3.50
CA GLU A 206 7.45 13.83 -2.76
C GLU A 206 6.16 13.31 -2.14
N ASN A 207 5.37 12.53 -2.89
CA ASN A 207 4.05 12.11 -2.42
C ASN A 207 4.12 10.90 -1.50
N LEU A 208 4.92 9.89 -1.87
CA LEU A 208 5.04 8.66 -1.08
C LEU A 208 6.10 8.77 0.03
N LEU A 209 7.23 9.43 -0.23
CA LEU A 209 8.35 9.49 0.72
C LEU A 209 8.57 10.85 1.39
N GLY A 210 8.14 11.96 0.78
CA GLY A 210 8.49 13.31 1.22
C GLY A 210 7.71 13.83 2.43
N GLY A 211 7.26 12.93 3.32
CA GLY A 211 6.48 13.24 4.52
C GLY A 211 7.29 13.93 5.61
#